data_AF-A0A0D0SA65-F1
#
_entry.id   AF-A0A0D0SA65-F1
#
_cell.length_a   1.000
_cell.length_b   1.000
_cell.length_c   1.000
_cell.angle_alpha   90.00
_cell.angle_beta   90.00
_cell.angle_gamma   90.00
#
_symmetry.space_group_name_H-M   'P 1'
#
loop_
_entity.id
_entity.type
_entity.pdbx_description
1 polymer ?
#
loop_
_entity_poly.entity_id
_entity_poly.type
_entity_poly.pdbx_seq_one_letter_code
_entity_poly.pdbx_strand_id
1 'polypeptide(L)'
;MRRVLKWLAWILLFSLAIVVVLWLLSRYREPSATQTAALALMQNRSPLPPGENAFPAIWLLDYDVPRDQLQAVAEADYAQPTLVPSPNGDGTFVSPSRAALAGFHHQKPSSEDVQLFCNGSDTDCVDKVRADPEAYDGLIERNRALLDRVVALQSYGYHRSPHGDPTQAAYAPVQYAGYDLTRVAWEFSRGNFDDALTGACDGAQAWRRLGASSDLFLMRSVGTGYTERYIRLLARMLGELPASHALPASCAAAFAPPAVADASVCEAMRGEFSFTRHHIRQLVTDPEAITSKIPDPSPRTLVWDPDKSLAILAEGHSWACSDTTASALEKDVRVDPGQNRKSLWRLECVANPTGCLLADIAFPAYYHYQWKAQDHAARLELMGALLWLRSNASLDEPLEPQLKAHWQQHRRGIRELRFGDDGLTVALQLYADGPEKWWSLPLFPAAE
;
A
#
# COMPACT_ATOMS: atom_id res chain seq x y z
N MET A 1 27.07 51.18 -32.75
CA MET A 1 27.42 49.84 -32.23
C MET A 1 28.03 49.86 -30.82
N ARG A 2 29.15 50.56 -30.54
CA ARG A 2 29.84 50.52 -29.23
C ARG A 2 29.02 50.99 -28.00
N ARG A 3 28.11 51.96 -28.15
CA ARG A 3 27.20 52.38 -27.05
C ARG A 3 26.11 51.33 -26.76
N VAL A 4 25.53 50.73 -27.80
CA VAL A 4 24.53 49.66 -27.69
C VAL A 4 25.13 48.43 -27.01
N LEU A 5 26.35 48.03 -27.40
CA LEU A 5 27.06 46.91 -26.79
C LEU A 5 27.34 47.12 -25.29
N LYS A 6 27.67 48.36 -24.89
CA LYS A 6 27.86 48.72 -23.47
C LYS A 6 26.56 48.63 -22.67
N TRP A 7 25.45 49.13 -23.24
CA TRP A 7 24.14 49.03 -22.59
C TRP A 7 23.69 47.57 -22.44
N LEU A 8 23.89 46.75 -23.47
CA LEU A 8 23.61 45.31 -23.39
C LEU A 8 24.48 44.61 -22.33
N ALA A 9 25.77 44.95 -22.24
CA ALA A 9 26.66 44.42 -21.21
C ALA A 9 26.22 44.84 -19.79
N TRP A 10 25.80 46.08 -19.59
CA TRP A 10 25.28 46.56 -18.30
C TRP A 10 23.97 45.88 -17.91
N ILE A 11 23.06 45.68 -18.86
CA ILE A 11 21.80 44.94 -18.63
C ILE A 11 22.13 43.51 -18.22
N LEU A 12 23.02 42.83 -18.95
CA LEU A 12 23.43 41.46 -18.63
C LEU A 12 24.06 41.36 -17.24
N LEU A 13 24.97 42.27 -16.89
CA LEU A 13 25.60 42.33 -15.56
C LEU A 13 24.57 42.57 -14.45
N PHE A 14 23.64 43.49 -14.66
CA PHE A 14 22.60 43.79 -13.68
C PHE A 14 21.63 42.60 -13.50
N SER A 15 21.23 41.95 -14.59
CA SER A 15 20.43 40.73 -14.54
C SER A 15 21.16 39.60 -13.81
N LEU A 16 22.45 39.41 -14.08
CA LEU A 16 23.26 38.41 -13.38
C LEU A 16 23.36 38.72 -11.89
N ALA A 17 23.56 39.98 -11.50
CA ALA A 17 23.59 40.40 -10.11
C ALA A 17 22.26 40.12 -9.40
N ILE A 18 21.12 40.38 -10.05
CA ILE A 18 19.79 40.03 -9.51
C ILE A 18 19.67 38.52 -9.31
N VAL A 19 20.05 37.71 -10.31
CA VAL A 19 19.97 36.25 -10.20
C VAL A 19 20.82 35.73 -9.05
N VAL A 20 22.05 36.24 -8.88
CA VAL A 20 22.94 35.87 -7.78
C VAL A 20 22.35 36.26 -6.42
N VAL A 21 21.78 37.47 -6.30
CA VAL A 21 21.13 37.93 -5.06
C VAL A 21 19.92 37.05 -4.73
N LEU A 22 19.05 36.75 -5.70
CA LEU A 22 17.90 35.87 -5.50
C LEU A 22 18.33 34.45 -5.13
N TRP A 23 19.39 33.94 -5.75
CA TRP A 23 19.96 32.64 -5.42
C TRP A 23 20.54 32.61 -4.00
N LEU A 24 21.28 33.63 -3.58
CA LEU A 24 21.81 33.73 -2.21
C LEU A 24 20.69 33.85 -1.17
N LEU A 25 19.70 34.70 -1.42
CA LEU A 25 18.51 34.83 -0.57
C LEU A 25 17.76 33.50 -0.47
N SER A 26 17.60 32.79 -1.59
CA SER A 26 17.00 31.46 -1.61
C SER A 26 17.82 30.45 -0.83
N ARG A 27 19.14 30.43 -1.03
CA ARG A 27 20.07 29.45 -0.45
C ARG A 27 20.13 29.54 1.06
N TYR A 28 20.24 30.74 1.61
CA TYR A 28 20.40 30.96 3.06
C TYR A 28 19.09 31.16 3.82
N ARG A 29 17.94 31.20 3.12
CA ARG A 29 16.65 31.22 3.78
C ARG A 29 16.36 29.87 4.43
N GLU A 30 16.00 29.89 5.71
CA GLU A 30 15.54 28.72 6.44
C GLU A 30 14.20 28.19 5.89
N PRO A 31 13.86 26.91 6.13
CA PRO A 31 12.53 26.40 5.85
C PRO A 31 11.44 27.28 6.46
N SER A 32 10.30 27.41 5.78
CA SER A 32 9.16 28.14 6.33
C SER A 32 8.62 27.46 7.59
N ALA A 33 7.84 28.18 8.41
CA ALA A 33 7.16 27.59 9.56
C ALA A 33 6.28 26.38 9.17
N THR A 34 5.63 26.43 8.00
CA THR A 34 4.83 25.31 7.47
C THR A 34 5.70 24.11 7.14
N GLN A 35 6.86 24.31 6.52
CA GLN A 35 7.81 23.25 6.21
C GLN A 35 8.41 22.64 7.48
N THR A 36 8.75 23.46 8.47
CA THR A 36 9.28 22.99 9.76
C THR A 36 8.23 22.16 10.50
N ALA A 37 6.97 22.60 10.53
CA ALA A 37 5.88 21.82 11.11
C ALA A 37 5.64 20.50 10.36
N ALA A 38 5.66 20.54 9.02
CA ALA A 38 5.50 19.34 8.20
C ALA A 38 6.68 18.36 8.40
N LEU A 39 7.91 18.86 8.49
CA LEU A 39 9.08 18.04 8.83
C LEU A 39 8.89 17.35 10.17
N ALA A 40 8.51 18.09 11.22
CA ALA A 40 8.25 17.51 12.53
C ALA A 40 7.15 16.44 12.47
N LEU A 41 6.06 16.71 11.73
CA LEU A 41 4.95 15.78 11.57
C LEU A 41 5.35 14.49 10.84
N MET A 42 6.12 14.61 9.76
CA MET A 42 6.50 13.48 8.91
C MET A 42 7.65 12.65 9.49
N GLN A 43 8.49 13.25 10.33
CA GLN A 43 9.59 12.56 11.00
C GLN A 43 9.16 11.84 12.28
N ASN A 44 8.04 12.25 12.88
CA ASN A 44 7.53 11.63 14.10
C ASN A 44 6.96 10.24 13.80
N ARG A 45 7.57 9.19 14.35
CA ARG A 45 7.02 7.83 14.28
C ARG A 45 5.81 7.76 15.21
N SER A 46 4.68 7.31 14.68
CA SER A 46 3.50 7.04 15.51
C SER A 46 3.79 5.94 16.53
N PRO A 47 3.09 5.96 17.67
CA PRO A 47 3.14 4.85 18.63
C PRO A 47 2.86 3.52 17.93
N LEU A 48 3.52 2.46 18.42
CA LEU A 48 3.29 1.12 17.90
C LEU A 48 1.86 0.67 18.23
N PRO A 49 1.11 0.14 17.25
CA PRO A 49 -0.17 -0.50 17.51
C PRO A 49 0.02 -1.72 18.43
N PRO A 50 -1.05 -2.20 19.10
CA PRO A 50 -0.97 -3.41 19.90
C PRO A 50 -0.65 -4.65 19.05
N GLY A 51 -0.03 -5.65 19.67
CA GLY A 51 0.32 -6.94 19.05
C GLY A 51 1.78 -7.04 18.60
N GLU A 52 2.10 -8.12 17.88
CA GLU A 52 3.45 -8.38 17.35
C GLU A 52 3.65 -7.73 15.98
N ASN A 53 4.90 -7.38 15.66
CA ASN A 53 5.29 -6.85 14.36
C ASN A 53 5.37 -7.99 13.32
N ALA A 54 4.64 -7.88 12.21
CA ALA A 54 4.65 -8.84 11.12
C ALA A 54 5.88 -8.76 10.22
N PHE A 55 6.70 -7.70 10.34
CA PHE A 55 7.87 -7.50 9.47
C PHE A 55 8.79 -8.75 9.40
N PRO A 56 9.24 -9.36 10.50
CA PRO A 56 10.11 -10.55 10.42
C PRO A 56 9.46 -11.73 9.70
N ALA A 57 8.17 -11.95 9.94
CA ALA A 57 7.41 -13.04 9.32
C ALA A 57 7.26 -12.84 7.81
N ILE A 58 7.03 -11.60 7.37
CA ILE A 58 6.90 -11.26 5.95
C ILE A 58 8.27 -11.23 5.27
N TRP A 59 9.30 -10.70 5.93
CA TRP A 59 10.68 -10.63 5.42
C TRP A 59 11.27 -12.03 5.14
N LEU A 60 10.91 -13.00 5.98
CA LEU A 60 11.38 -14.39 5.94
C LEU A 60 10.27 -15.36 5.49
N LEU A 61 9.28 -14.88 4.75
CA LEU A 61 8.10 -15.68 4.42
C LEU A 61 8.45 -16.95 3.63
N ASP A 62 9.48 -16.87 2.77
CA ASP A 62 9.95 -17.96 1.93
C ASP A 62 11.08 -18.80 2.54
N TYR A 63 11.36 -18.67 3.83
CA TYR A 63 12.32 -19.50 4.55
C TYR A 63 11.64 -20.20 5.72
N ASP A 64 12.01 -21.44 5.98
CA ASP A 64 11.51 -22.22 7.11
C ASP A 64 12.16 -21.81 8.44
N VAL A 65 11.88 -20.59 8.89
CA VAL A 65 12.42 -20.03 10.13
C VAL A 65 11.41 -20.21 11.26
N PRO A 66 11.76 -20.91 12.36
CA PRO A 66 10.89 -21.06 13.53
C PRO A 66 10.44 -19.72 14.13
N ARG A 67 9.21 -19.67 14.67
CA ARG A 67 8.58 -18.42 15.15
C ARG A 67 9.42 -17.69 16.20
N ASP A 68 10.06 -18.43 17.09
CA ASP A 68 10.94 -17.93 18.16
C ASP A 68 12.26 -17.35 17.64
N GLN A 69 12.67 -17.69 16.41
CA GLN A 69 13.88 -17.21 15.76
C GLN A 69 13.65 -16.09 14.75
N LEU A 70 12.39 -15.87 14.32
CA LEU A 70 12.05 -14.91 13.26
C LEU A 70 12.66 -13.53 13.48
N GLN A 71 12.52 -12.97 14.68
CA GLN A 71 13.03 -11.63 14.98
C GLN A 71 14.55 -11.55 14.81
N ALA A 72 15.29 -12.46 15.45
CA ALA A 72 16.76 -12.43 15.44
C ALA A 72 17.33 -12.67 14.03
N VAL A 73 16.74 -13.61 13.28
CA VAL A 73 17.17 -13.91 11.91
C VAL A 73 16.85 -12.74 10.97
N ALA A 74 15.67 -12.13 11.10
CA ALA A 74 15.28 -11.00 10.26
C ALA A 74 16.17 -9.79 10.52
N GLU A 75 16.49 -9.48 11.77
CA GLU A 75 17.41 -8.40 12.12
C GLU A 75 18.83 -8.63 11.58
N ALA A 76 19.36 -9.85 11.74
CA ALA A 76 20.69 -10.21 11.26
C ALA A 76 20.80 -10.15 9.74
N ASP A 77 19.74 -10.56 9.03
CA ASP A 77 19.68 -10.51 7.58
C ASP A 77 19.46 -9.07 7.06
N TYR A 78 18.54 -8.33 7.68
CA TYR A 78 18.23 -6.94 7.30
C TYR A 78 19.37 -5.95 7.55
N ALA A 79 20.30 -6.27 8.47
CA ALA A 79 21.51 -5.49 8.68
C ALA A 79 22.48 -5.54 7.49
N GLN A 80 22.33 -6.51 6.58
CA GLN A 80 23.19 -6.67 5.40
C GLN A 80 22.51 -6.04 4.18
N PRO A 81 23.24 -5.33 3.29
CA PRO A 81 22.65 -4.80 2.07
C PRO A 81 22.02 -5.90 1.21
N THR A 82 20.77 -5.75 0.77
CA THR A 82 20.10 -6.77 -0.09
C THR A 82 20.70 -6.86 -1.49
N LEU A 83 21.34 -5.77 -1.95
CA LEU A 83 22.04 -5.66 -3.21
C LEU A 83 23.37 -4.93 -2.97
N VAL A 84 24.44 -5.44 -3.55
CA VAL A 84 25.76 -4.81 -3.56
C VAL A 84 26.25 -4.64 -4.99
N PRO A 85 27.05 -3.60 -5.29
CA PRO A 85 27.68 -3.48 -6.60
C PRO A 85 28.42 -4.75 -6.98
N SER A 86 28.24 -5.18 -8.23
CA SER A 86 28.94 -6.34 -8.77
C SER A 86 30.46 -6.13 -8.66
N PRO A 87 31.22 -7.13 -8.16
CA PRO A 87 32.67 -7.07 -8.12
C PRO A 87 33.31 -6.84 -9.50
N ASN A 88 32.57 -7.12 -10.58
CA ASN A 88 33.03 -6.95 -11.95
C ASN A 88 33.06 -5.49 -12.42
N GLY A 89 32.51 -4.54 -11.65
CA GLY A 89 32.52 -3.12 -11.98
C GLY A 89 31.71 -2.75 -13.23
N ASP A 90 30.81 -3.63 -13.67
CA ASP A 90 29.96 -3.47 -14.86
C ASP A 90 28.70 -2.63 -14.60
N GLY A 91 28.57 -2.06 -13.40
CA GLY A 91 27.40 -1.31 -12.95
C GLY A 91 26.18 -2.20 -12.69
N THR A 92 26.33 -3.52 -12.68
CA THR A 92 25.28 -4.45 -12.23
C THR A 92 25.34 -4.59 -10.71
N PHE A 93 24.24 -5.04 -10.11
CA PHE A 93 24.15 -5.33 -8.69
C PHE A 93 23.95 -6.83 -8.50
N VAL A 94 24.61 -7.39 -7.49
CA VAL A 94 24.45 -8.78 -7.08
C VAL A 94 23.82 -8.83 -5.70
N SER A 95 22.99 -9.85 -5.47
CA SER A 95 22.51 -10.12 -4.12
C SER A 95 23.63 -10.81 -3.33
N PRO A 96 24.10 -10.24 -2.21
CA PRO A 96 25.13 -10.89 -1.41
C PRO A 96 24.57 -12.17 -0.77
N SER A 97 25.48 -13.06 -0.36
CA SER A 97 25.08 -14.27 0.37
C SER A 97 24.35 -13.89 1.66
N ARG A 98 23.09 -14.31 1.79
CA ARG A 98 22.28 -14.12 3.00
C ARG A 98 22.72 -15.08 4.10
N ALA A 99 23.86 -14.78 4.73
CA ALA A 99 24.51 -15.68 5.70
C ALA A 99 23.63 -15.96 6.94
N ALA A 100 22.80 -15.00 7.34
CA ALA A 100 21.82 -15.16 8.42
C ALA A 100 20.75 -16.22 8.10
N LEU A 101 20.55 -16.55 6.82
CA LEU A 101 19.63 -17.57 6.35
C LEU A 101 20.30 -18.92 6.11
N ALA A 102 21.61 -19.03 6.35
CA ALA A 102 22.33 -20.28 6.20
C ALA A 102 21.77 -21.33 7.18
N GLY A 103 21.27 -22.44 6.63
CA GLY A 103 20.70 -23.54 7.40
C GLY A 103 19.17 -23.58 7.45
N PHE A 104 18.48 -22.54 6.99
CA PHE A 104 17.02 -22.57 6.83
C PHE A 104 16.64 -23.02 5.41
N HIS A 105 15.62 -23.88 5.32
CA HIS A 105 15.14 -24.38 4.03
C HIS A 105 14.38 -23.28 3.27
N HIS A 106 14.69 -23.09 1.99
CA HIS A 106 13.98 -22.14 1.13
C HIS A 106 12.69 -22.79 0.62
N GLN A 107 11.54 -22.22 0.96
CA GLN A 107 10.19 -22.71 0.67
C GLN A 107 9.57 -22.02 -0.55
N LYS A 108 10.37 -21.46 -1.45
CA LYS A 108 9.86 -20.82 -2.66
C LYS A 108 9.17 -21.87 -3.55
N PRO A 109 7.91 -21.62 -3.97
CA PRO A 109 7.23 -22.54 -4.87
C PRO A 109 7.93 -22.66 -6.23
N SER A 110 7.76 -23.82 -6.87
CA SER A 110 8.27 -24.05 -8.22
C SER A 110 7.58 -23.12 -9.24
N SER A 111 8.21 -22.90 -10.40
CA SER A 111 7.59 -22.10 -11.46
C SER A 111 6.30 -22.69 -12.01
N GLU A 112 6.12 -24.00 -11.89
CA GLU A 112 4.89 -24.71 -12.25
C GLU A 112 3.80 -24.44 -11.20
N ASP A 113 4.13 -24.58 -9.92
CA ASP A 113 3.20 -24.29 -8.81
C ASP A 113 2.72 -22.83 -8.82
N VAL A 114 3.63 -21.88 -9.10
CA VAL A 114 3.29 -20.44 -9.21
C VAL A 114 2.17 -20.17 -10.22
N GLN A 115 2.07 -20.96 -11.30
CA GLN A 115 1.02 -20.80 -12.32
C GLN A 115 -0.33 -21.37 -11.88
N LEU A 116 -0.31 -22.34 -10.95
CA LEU A 116 -1.51 -22.96 -10.41
C LEU A 116 -2.16 -22.08 -9.34
N PHE A 117 -1.38 -21.39 -8.50
CA PHE A 117 -1.94 -20.47 -7.51
C PHE A 117 -2.87 -19.42 -8.14
N CYS A 118 -3.99 -19.17 -7.48
CA CYS A 118 -4.93 -18.14 -7.87
C CYS A 118 -4.27 -16.76 -7.80
N ASN A 119 -4.45 -15.98 -8.86
CA ASN A 119 -4.06 -14.58 -8.86
C ASN A 119 -5.27 -13.70 -8.47
N GLY A 120 -5.01 -12.42 -8.22
CA GLY A 120 -6.05 -11.50 -7.72
C GLY A 120 -7.13 -11.07 -8.71
N SER A 121 -6.94 -11.32 -10.00
CA SER A 121 -7.94 -11.04 -11.04
C SER A 121 -8.81 -12.25 -11.35
N ASP A 122 -8.47 -13.43 -10.85
CA ASP A 122 -9.24 -14.65 -11.06
C ASP A 122 -10.51 -14.61 -10.19
N THR A 123 -11.60 -14.06 -10.73
CA THR A 123 -12.94 -14.16 -10.11
C THR A 123 -13.40 -15.61 -9.98
N ASP A 124 -12.72 -16.53 -10.67
CA ASP A 124 -13.10 -17.92 -10.88
C ASP A 124 -12.15 -18.87 -10.14
N CYS A 125 -11.42 -18.41 -9.11
CA CYS A 125 -10.47 -19.25 -8.37
C CYS A 125 -11.09 -20.57 -7.86
N VAL A 126 -12.32 -20.53 -7.36
CA VAL A 126 -13.07 -21.73 -6.94
C VAL A 126 -13.31 -22.68 -8.12
N ASP A 127 -13.70 -22.15 -9.28
CA ASP A 127 -13.95 -22.95 -10.49
C ASP A 127 -12.66 -23.55 -11.05
N LYS A 128 -11.55 -22.78 -11.02
CA LYS A 128 -10.20 -23.23 -11.39
C LYS A 128 -9.77 -24.43 -10.54
N VAL A 129 -9.97 -24.36 -9.22
CA VAL A 129 -9.60 -25.46 -8.32
C VAL A 129 -10.47 -26.70 -8.53
N ARG A 130 -11.79 -26.52 -8.75
CA ARG A 130 -12.71 -27.62 -9.04
C ARG A 130 -12.43 -28.34 -10.36
N ALA A 131 -11.86 -27.63 -11.34
CA ALA A 131 -11.56 -28.20 -12.65
C ALA A 131 -10.44 -29.26 -12.60
N ASP A 132 -9.54 -29.20 -11.61
CA ASP A 132 -8.45 -30.16 -11.45
C ASP A 132 -8.11 -30.46 -9.96
N PRO A 133 -8.99 -31.20 -9.25
CA PRO A 133 -8.83 -31.41 -7.81
C PRO A 133 -7.52 -32.12 -7.42
N GLU A 134 -7.04 -33.05 -8.25
CA GLU A 134 -5.81 -33.82 -7.97
C GLU A 134 -4.57 -32.92 -8.05
N ALA A 135 -4.49 -32.04 -9.06
CA ALA A 135 -3.38 -31.10 -9.16
C ALA A 135 -3.35 -30.15 -7.95
N TYR A 136 -4.50 -29.69 -7.48
CA TYR A 136 -4.59 -28.78 -6.34
C TYR A 136 -4.34 -29.48 -4.99
N ASP A 137 -4.79 -30.73 -4.80
CA ASP A 137 -4.40 -31.54 -3.65
C ASP A 137 -2.87 -31.64 -3.55
N GLY A 138 -2.20 -31.94 -4.67
CA GLY A 138 -0.75 -31.98 -4.75
C GLY A 138 -0.09 -30.62 -4.52
N LEU A 139 -0.65 -29.54 -5.06
CA LEU A 139 -0.14 -28.17 -4.89
C LEU A 139 -0.16 -27.75 -3.43
N ILE A 140 -1.29 -27.94 -2.75
CA ILE A 140 -1.48 -27.58 -1.34
C ILE A 140 -0.53 -28.40 -0.46
N GLU A 141 -0.40 -29.70 -0.70
CA GLU A 141 0.50 -30.55 0.08
C GLU A 141 1.96 -30.13 -0.06
N ARG A 142 2.45 -29.93 -1.30
CA ARG A 142 3.84 -29.52 -1.55
C ARG A 142 4.20 -28.16 -0.93
N ASN A 143 3.21 -27.26 -0.81
CA ASN A 143 3.42 -25.89 -0.33
C ASN A 143 2.83 -25.65 1.07
N ARG A 144 2.44 -26.71 1.79
CA ARG A 144 1.75 -26.63 3.09
C ARG A 144 2.48 -25.73 4.09
N ALA A 145 3.79 -25.92 4.24
CA ALA A 145 4.58 -25.16 5.20
C ALA A 145 4.60 -23.65 4.90
N LEU A 146 4.70 -23.25 3.62
CA LEU A 146 4.59 -21.84 3.22
C LEU A 146 3.19 -21.30 3.52
N LEU A 147 2.15 -22.03 3.16
CA LEU A 147 0.76 -21.62 3.37
C LEU A 147 0.44 -21.45 4.87
N ASP A 148 0.94 -22.34 5.73
CA ASP A 148 0.78 -22.22 7.18
C ASP A 148 1.44 -20.96 7.74
N ARG A 149 2.59 -20.56 7.20
CA ARG A 149 3.25 -19.29 7.55
C ARG A 149 2.44 -18.07 7.10
N VAL A 150 1.79 -18.15 5.93
CA VAL A 150 0.88 -17.09 5.47
C VAL A 150 -0.31 -16.95 6.41
N VAL A 151 -0.93 -18.05 6.84
CA VAL A 151 -2.03 -17.98 7.82
C VAL A 151 -1.55 -17.48 9.17
N ALA A 152 -0.34 -17.82 9.60
CA ALA A 152 0.22 -17.30 10.85
C ALA A 152 0.32 -15.76 10.89
N LEU A 153 0.33 -15.07 9.73
CA LEU A 153 0.27 -13.61 9.63
C LEU A 153 -0.98 -13.02 10.33
N GLN A 154 -2.05 -13.80 10.43
CA GLN A 154 -3.28 -13.41 11.12
C GLN A 154 -3.08 -13.15 12.62
N SER A 155 -2.00 -13.65 13.23
CA SER A 155 -1.69 -13.40 14.64
C SER A 155 -0.95 -12.08 14.92
N TYR A 156 -0.47 -11.39 13.88
CA TYR A 156 0.31 -10.16 14.04
C TYR A 156 -0.56 -8.91 14.06
N GLY A 157 -0.16 -7.92 14.86
CA GLY A 157 -0.93 -6.70 15.09
C GLY A 157 -0.67 -5.59 14.07
N TYR A 158 0.55 -5.49 13.55
CA TYR A 158 0.97 -4.41 12.66
C TYR A 158 2.15 -4.81 11.79
N HIS A 159 2.51 -3.97 10.81
CA HIS A 159 3.73 -4.13 10.03
C HIS A 159 4.58 -2.85 10.14
N ARG A 160 5.74 -2.91 10.80
CA ARG A 160 6.67 -1.78 10.85
C ARG A 160 8.06 -2.19 10.40
N SER A 161 8.61 -1.45 9.46
CA SER A 161 10.01 -1.61 9.06
C SER A 161 10.95 -1.41 10.28
N PRO A 162 12.04 -2.19 10.40
CA PRO A 162 13.01 -2.00 11.47
C PRO A 162 13.63 -0.60 11.45
N HIS A 163 14.32 -0.26 12.54
CA HIS A 163 15.22 0.89 12.51
C HIS A 163 16.42 0.55 11.61
N GLY A 164 16.75 1.41 10.65
CA GLY A 164 17.82 1.15 9.68
C GLY A 164 17.50 1.73 8.31
N ASP A 165 18.07 1.16 7.26
CA ASP A 165 17.82 1.55 5.88
C ASP A 165 16.44 1.05 5.42
N PRO A 166 15.40 1.90 5.34
CA PRO A 166 14.06 1.49 4.92
C PRO A 166 14.00 1.05 3.45
N THR A 167 15.05 1.28 2.65
CA THR A 167 15.03 0.94 1.22
C THR A 167 15.03 -0.55 0.96
N GLN A 168 15.59 -1.32 1.89
CA GLN A 168 15.62 -2.78 1.80
C GLN A 168 14.26 -3.43 2.04
N ALA A 169 13.40 -2.80 2.84
CA ALA A 169 12.12 -3.38 3.22
C ALA A 169 11.15 -3.55 2.03
N ALA A 170 11.40 -2.87 0.91
CA ALA A 170 10.64 -3.01 -0.33
C ALA A 170 10.84 -4.36 -1.03
N TYR A 171 11.87 -5.14 -0.66
CA TYR A 171 12.21 -6.43 -1.28
C TYR A 171 11.62 -7.66 -0.58
N ALA A 172 10.75 -7.46 0.43
CA ALA A 172 10.12 -8.58 1.10
C ALA A 172 9.27 -9.42 0.13
N PRO A 173 9.27 -10.76 0.25
CA PRO A 173 8.59 -11.68 -0.68
C PRO A 173 7.06 -11.75 -0.46
N VAL A 174 6.42 -10.58 -0.35
CA VAL A 174 5.01 -10.44 0.03
C VAL A 174 4.05 -11.07 -0.96
N GLN A 175 4.46 -11.27 -2.22
CA GLN A 175 3.66 -11.92 -3.25
C GLN A 175 3.19 -13.33 -2.85
N TYR A 176 4.01 -14.07 -2.08
CA TYR A 176 3.68 -15.42 -1.65
C TYR A 176 2.52 -15.45 -0.64
N ALA A 177 2.28 -14.34 0.04
CA ALA A 177 1.20 -14.21 1.00
C ALA A 177 -0.18 -14.21 0.33
N GLY A 178 -0.24 -14.03 -1.00
CA GLY A 178 -1.47 -14.17 -1.78
C GLY A 178 -1.88 -15.61 -2.06
N TYR A 179 -1.00 -16.59 -1.87
CA TYR A 179 -1.27 -17.98 -2.24
C TYR A 179 -2.31 -18.66 -1.36
N ASP A 180 -2.53 -18.15 -0.15
CA ASP A 180 -3.57 -18.64 0.75
C ASP A 180 -5.00 -18.51 0.18
N LEU A 181 -5.25 -17.58 -0.74
CA LEU A 181 -6.51 -17.52 -1.50
C LEU A 181 -6.83 -18.84 -2.21
N THR A 182 -5.78 -19.53 -2.69
CA THR A 182 -5.92 -20.83 -3.36
C THR A 182 -6.28 -21.92 -2.37
N ARG A 183 -5.68 -21.91 -1.16
CA ARG A 183 -6.04 -22.84 -0.10
C ARG A 183 -7.50 -22.66 0.32
N VAL A 184 -7.94 -21.42 0.50
CA VAL A 184 -9.34 -21.12 0.84
C VAL A 184 -10.31 -21.64 -0.24
N ALA A 185 -10.02 -21.38 -1.52
CA ALA A 185 -10.83 -21.91 -2.61
C ALA A 185 -10.80 -23.44 -2.69
N TRP A 186 -9.64 -24.05 -2.38
CA TRP A 186 -9.48 -25.49 -2.30
C TRP A 186 -10.33 -26.12 -1.18
N GLU A 187 -10.30 -25.58 0.04
CA GLU A 187 -11.17 -26.04 1.13
C GLU A 187 -12.65 -25.99 0.71
N PHE A 188 -13.06 -24.87 0.11
CA PHE A 188 -14.43 -24.70 -0.38
C PHE A 188 -14.80 -25.73 -1.45
N SER A 189 -13.90 -25.99 -2.39
CA SER A 189 -14.11 -26.96 -3.47
C SER A 189 -14.31 -28.40 -2.96
N ARG A 190 -13.75 -28.73 -1.80
CA ARG A 190 -13.85 -30.03 -1.14
C ARG A 190 -15.08 -30.18 -0.23
N GLY A 191 -15.89 -29.13 -0.11
CA GLY A 191 -17.04 -29.10 0.79
C GLY A 191 -16.71 -28.70 2.23
N ASN A 192 -15.47 -28.29 2.53
CA ASN A 192 -15.07 -27.79 3.83
C ASN A 192 -15.45 -26.30 3.96
N PHE A 193 -16.76 -26.03 3.88
CA PHE A 193 -17.28 -24.68 3.75
C PHE A 193 -16.94 -23.79 4.95
N ASP A 194 -17.05 -24.30 6.18
CA ASP A 194 -16.80 -23.51 7.39
C ASP A 194 -15.32 -23.07 7.49
N ASP A 195 -14.39 -23.96 7.16
CA ASP A 195 -12.95 -23.64 7.15
C ASP A 195 -12.61 -22.64 6.04
N ALA A 196 -13.23 -22.78 4.86
CA ALA A 196 -13.04 -21.84 3.76
C ALA A 196 -13.59 -20.45 4.09
N LEU A 197 -14.80 -20.35 4.66
CA LEU A 197 -15.37 -19.08 5.09
C LEU A 197 -14.52 -18.44 6.19
N THR A 198 -14.04 -19.24 7.15
CA THR A 198 -13.17 -18.78 8.24
C THR A 198 -11.87 -18.23 7.67
N GLY A 199 -11.19 -18.98 6.80
CA GLY A 199 -9.95 -18.55 6.15
C GLY A 199 -10.12 -17.27 5.32
N ALA A 200 -11.25 -17.12 4.60
CA ALA A 200 -11.54 -15.90 3.85
C ALA A 200 -11.72 -14.68 4.75
N CYS A 201 -12.48 -14.82 5.84
CA CYS A 201 -12.74 -13.75 6.79
C CYS A 201 -11.49 -13.38 7.60
N ASP A 202 -10.74 -14.36 8.09
CA ASP A 202 -9.48 -14.13 8.82
C ASP A 202 -8.40 -13.52 7.92
N GLY A 203 -8.31 -13.96 6.66
CA GLY A 203 -7.44 -13.37 5.65
C GLY A 203 -7.78 -11.91 5.39
N ALA A 204 -9.05 -11.59 5.14
CA ALA A 204 -9.52 -10.21 4.97
C ALA A 204 -9.19 -9.34 6.20
N GLN A 205 -9.44 -9.85 7.41
CA GLN A 205 -9.16 -9.13 8.65
C GLN A 205 -7.66 -8.87 8.85
N ALA A 206 -6.82 -9.87 8.59
CA ALA A 206 -5.38 -9.76 8.73
C ALA A 206 -4.80 -8.70 7.80
N TRP A 207 -5.17 -8.73 6.52
CA TRP A 207 -4.66 -7.76 5.55
C TRP A 207 -5.21 -6.35 5.73
N ARG A 208 -6.48 -6.23 6.16
CA ARG A 208 -7.06 -4.96 6.62
C ARG A 208 -6.23 -4.36 7.74
N ARG A 209 -5.98 -5.14 8.80
CA ARG A 209 -5.22 -4.70 9.99
C ARG A 209 -3.77 -4.36 9.68
N LEU A 210 -3.05 -5.26 9.01
CA LEU A 210 -1.64 -5.06 8.66
C LEU A 210 -1.46 -3.87 7.71
N GLY A 211 -2.35 -3.73 6.72
CA GLY A 211 -2.32 -2.60 5.79
C GLY A 211 -2.57 -1.27 6.48
N ALA A 212 -3.62 -1.17 7.31
CA ALA A 212 -3.95 0.06 8.05
C ALA A 212 -2.88 0.43 9.10
N SER A 213 -2.13 -0.55 9.60
CA SER A 213 -1.12 -0.40 10.65
C SER A 213 0.32 -0.44 10.12
N SER A 214 0.52 -0.06 8.86
CA SER A 214 1.83 -0.10 8.19
C SER A 214 2.50 1.26 8.05
N ASP A 215 3.82 1.33 8.28
CA ASP A 215 4.65 2.47 7.86
C ASP A 215 5.11 2.39 6.40
N LEU A 216 5.09 1.21 5.79
CA LEU A 216 5.47 1.07 4.38
C LEU A 216 4.27 1.29 3.47
N PHE A 217 4.45 2.19 2.50
CA PHE A 217 3.47 2.48 1.46
C PHE A 217 3.15 1.28 0.58
N LEU A 218 4.16 0.47 0.25
CA LEU A 218 3.98 -0.80 -0.42
C LEU A 218 3.03 -1.72 0.35
N MET A 219 3.27 -1.91 1.66
CA MET A 219 2.45 -2.80 2.49
C MET A 219 1.03 -2.28 2.71
N ARG A 220 0.83 -0.96 2.77
CA ARG A 220 -0.51 -0.37 2.74
C ARG A 220 -1.26 -0.74 1.46
N SER A 221 -0.59 -0.65 0.31
CA SER A 221 -1.17 -0.98 -1.00
C SER A 221 -1.44 -2.49 -1.12
N VAL A 222 -0.53 -3.32 -0.63
CA VAL A 222 -0.68 -4.79 -0.60
C VAL A 222 -1.85 -5.20 0.29
N GLY A 223 -1.96 -4.65 1.50
CA GLY A 223 -3.08 -4.94 2.40
C GLY A 223 -4.44 -4.60 1.78
N THR A 224 -4.56 -3.43 1.14
CA THR A 224 -5.74 -3.05 0.36
C THR A 224 -6.06 -4.09 -0.74
N GLY A 225 -5.05 -4.50 -1.51
CA GLY A 225 -5.20 -5.45 -2.61
C GLY A 225 -5.60 -6.85 -2.15
N TYR A 226 -4.96 -7.41 -1.12
CA TYR A 226 -5.31 -8.73 -0.61
C TYR A 226 -6.68 -8.74 0.06
N THR A 227 -7.02 -7.71 0.82
CA THR A 227 -8.35 -7.64 1.42
C THR A 227 -9.45 -7.64 0.36
N GLU A 228 -9.28 -6.89 -0.74
CA GLU A 228 -10.23 -6.94 -1.86
C GLU A 228 -10.39 -8.35 -2.43
N ARG A 229 -9.28 -9.08 -2.63
CA ARG A 229 -9.30 -10.44 -3.17
C ARG A 229 -10.05 -11.40 -2.25
N TYR A 230 -9.82 -11.32 -0.94
CA TYR A 230 -10.57 -12.11 0.04
C TYR A 230 -12.06 -11.75 0.07
N ILE A 231 -12.42 -10.47 -0.09
CA ILE A 231 -13.83 -10.06 -0.21
C ILE A 231 -14.48 -10.71 -1.44
N ARG A 232 -13.83 -10.66 -2.59
CA ARG A 232 -14.36 -11.26 -3.83
C ARG A 232 -14.53 -12.77 -3.69
N LEU A 233 -13.52 -13.45 -3.13
CA LEU A 233 -13.57 -14.89 -2.90
C LEU A 233 -14.72 -15.26 -1.94
N LEU A 234 -14.85 -14.52 -0.82
CA LEU A 234 -15.94 -14.71 0.13
C LEU A 234 -17.31 -14.50 -0.51
N ALA A 235 -17.49 -13.41 -1.25
CA ALA A 235 -18.75 -13.12 -1.92
C ALA A 235 -19.12 -14.20 -2.95
N ARG A 236 -18.14 -14.74 -3.69
CA ARG A 236 -18.36 -15.86 -4.60
C ARG A 236 -18.81 -17.12 -3.85
N MET A 237 -18.11 -17.50 -2.77
CA MET A 237 -18.48 -18.66 -1.96
C MET A 237 -19.88 -18.53 -1.36
N LEU A 238 -20.24 -17.35 -0.84
CA LEU A 238 -21.57 -17.09 -0.28
C LEU A 238 -22.68 -17.09 -1.33
N GLY A 239 -22.36 -16.82 -2.59
CA GLY A 239 -23.29 -16.96 -3.71
C GLY A 239 -23.67 -18.41 -4.03
N GLU A 240 -22.85 -19.38 -3.62
CA GLU A 240 -23.12 -20.80 -3.83
C GLU A 240 -23.74 -21.48 -2.61
N LEU A 241 -23.64 -20.87 -1.42
CA LEU A 241 -24.16 -21.44 -0.18
C LEU A 241 -25.59 -20.96 0.09
N PRO A 242 -26.46 -21.86 0.61
CA PRO A 242 -27.79 -21.46 1.07
C PRO A 242 -27.65 -20.43 2.17
N ALA A 243 -28.56 -19.47 2.22
CA ALA A 243 -28.42 -18.36 3.14
C ALA A 243 -28.65 -18.70 4.61
N SER A 244 -29.18 -19.90 4.88
CA SER A 244 -29.19 -20.55 6.20
C SER A 244 -27.82 -21.05 6.68
N HIS A 245 -26.81 -21.14 5.80
CA HIS A 245 -25.44 -21.51 6.20
C HIS A 245 -24.86 -20.41 7.09
N ALA A 246 -24.48 -20.79 8.31
CA ALA A 246 -24.01 -19.86 9.33
C ALA A 246 -22.67 -19.22 8.94
N LEU A 247 -22.53 -17.91 9.19
CA LEU A 247 -21.27 -17.22 9.00
C LEU A 247 -20.34 -17.42 10.20
N PRO A 248 -19.04 -17.67 9.99
CA PRO A 248 -18.06 -17.68 11.06
C PRO A 248 -18.00 -16.36 11.83
N ALA A 249 -17.72 -16.43 13.13
CA ALA A 249 -17.60 -15.24 13.99
C ALA A 249 -16.51 -14.27 13.51
N SER A 250 -15.46 -14.77 12.84
CA SER A 250 -14.39 -13.95 12.27
C SER A 250 -14.89 -12.94 11.23
N CYS A 251 -15.95 -13.26 10.50
CA CYS A 251 -16.52 -12.36 9.48
C CYS A 251 -17.07 -11.07 10.11
N ALA A 252 -17.63 -11.13 11.31
CA ALA A 252 -18.09 -9.94 12.03
C ALA A 252 -16.93 -8.98 12.33
N ALA A 253 -15.76 -9.50 12.69
CA ALA A 253 -14.58 -8.69 12.95
C ALA A 253 -13.92 -8.19 11.66
N ALA A 254 -13.89 -9.02 10.60
CA ALA A 254 -13.33 -8.66 9.30
C ALA A 254 -14.08 -7.49 8.63
N PHE A 255 -15.42 -7.48 8.75
CA PHE A 255 -16.31 -6.51 8.10
C PHE A 255 -17.03 -5.59 9.07
N ALA A 256 -16.50 -5.42 10.28
CA ALA A 256 -16.91 -4.34 11.17
C ALA A 256 -16.79 -2.98 10.47
N PRO A 257 -17.62 -1.97 10.83
CA PRO A 257 -17.61 -0.66 10.19
C PRO A 257 -16.18 -0.10 9.98
N PRO A 258 -15.86 0.46 8.81
CA PRO A 258 -14.51 0.94 8.54
C PRO A 258 -14.12 2.11 9.46
N ALA A 259 -12.92 2.03 10.02
CA ALA A 259 -12.29 3.12 10.75
C ALA A 259 -11.58 4.08 9.78
N VAL A 260 -11.22 5.28 10.25
CA VAL A 260 -10.41 6.23 9.45
C VAL A 260 -9.09 5.61 9.02
N ALA A 261 -8.48 4.75 9.84
CA ALA A 261 -7.26 4.03 9.50
C ALA A 261 -7.42 3.12 8.27
N ASP A 262 -8.61 2.52 8.07
CA ASP A 262 -8.91 1.71 6.88
C ASP A 262 -8.96 2.57 5.62
N ALA A 263 -9.18 3.89 5.72
CA ALA A 263 -9.21 4.81 4.58
C ALA A 263 -7.96 5.69 4.46
N SER A 264 -7.07 5.72 5.46
CA SER A 264 -5.94 6.65 5.51
C SER A 264 -4.68 6.09 4.83
N VAL A 265 -3.83 6.99 4.34
CA VAL A 265 -2.43 6.69 3.98
C VAL A 265 -1.42 7.49 4.81
N CYS A 266 -1.84 8.17 5.88
CA CYS A 266 -0.93 9.02 6.69
C CYS A 266 0.30 8.26 7.20
N GLU A 267 0.10 7.12 7.86
CA GLU A 267 1.21 6.32 8.40
C GLU A 267 2.16 5.82 7.30
N ALA A 268 1.59 5.38 6.19
CA ALA A 268 2.32 4.97 5.01
C ALA A 268 3.12 6.12 4.36
N MET A 269 2.56 7.33 4.33
CA MET A 269 3.25 8.54 3.87
C MET A 269 4.39 8.95 4.80
N ARG A 270 4.26 8.73 6.11
CA ARG A 270 5.35 8.95 7.06
C ARG A 270 6.54 8.03 6.78
N GLY A 271 6.30 6.75 6.53
CA GLY A 271 7.39 5.85 6.16
C GLY A 271 7.93 6.11 4.76
N GLU A 272 7.10 6.49 3.79
CA GLU A 272 7.55 6.94 2.45
C GLU A 272 8.48 8.16 2.55
N PHE A 273 8.14 9.13 3.41
CA PHE A 273 9.01 10.26 3.69
C PHE A 273 10.31 9.81 4.37
N SER A 274 10.25 8.87 5.32
CA SER A 274 11.46 8.31 5.95
C SER A 274 12.35 7.60 4.93
N PHE A 275 11.76 6.86 3.99
CA PHE A 275 12.44 6.22 2.86
C PHE A 275 13.15 7.25 1.99
N THR A 276 12.42 8.26 1.54
CA THR A 276 12.96 9.31 0.67
C THR A 276 14.05 10.11 1.37
N ARG A 277 13.88 10.38 2.67
CA ARG A 277 14.89 11.06 3.50
C ARG A 277 16.18 10.27 3.58
N HIS A 278 16.08 8.97 3.85
CA HIS A 278 17.24 8.09 3.92
C HIS A 278 17.98 8.08 2.57
N HIS A 279 17.24 7.90 1.47
CA HIS A 279 17.79 7.91 0.12
C HIS A 279 18.50 9.23 -0.24
N ILE A 280 17.88 10.39 0.04
CA ILE A 280 18.52 11.70 -0.19
C ILE A 280 19.78 11.87 0.65
N ARG A 281 19.80 11.37 1.90
CA ARG A 281 20.98 11.46 2.77
C ARG A 281 22.09 10.53 2.32
N GLN A 282 21.77 9.33 1.80
CA GLN A 282 22.73 8.45 1.15
C GLN A 282 23.37 9.14 -0.06
N LEU A 283 22.58 9.75 -0.94
CA LEU A 283 23.09 10.52 -2.11
C LEU A 283 24.07 11.64 -1.75
N VAL A 284 23.95 12.22 -0.55
CA VAL A 284 24.85 13.27 -0.05
C VAL A 284 26.13 12.70 0.55
N THR A 285 26.04 11.54 1.20
CA THR A 285 27.15 10.93 1.97
C THR A 285 27.99 9.97 1.14
N ASP A 286 27.39 9.34 0.14
CA ASP A 286 28.04 8.44 -0.79
C ASP A 286 27.54 8.73 -2.22
N PRO A 287 28.21 9.64 -2.96
CA PRO A 287 27.86 9.96 -4.34
C PRO A 287 28.00 8.78 -5.31
N GLU A 288 28.75 7.73 -4.94
CA GLU A 288 28.96 6.51 -5.72
C GLU A 288 27.89 5.43 -5.43
N ALA A 289 27.13 5.54 -4.32
CA ALA A 289 26.08 4.59 -3.91
C ALA A 289 24.93 4.43 -4.92
N ILE A 290 24.82 5.31 -5.92
CA ILE A 290 23.96 5.11 -7.08
C ILE A 290 24.80 5.31 -8.33
N THR A 291 24.87 4.28 -9.17
CA THR A 291 25.40 4.31 -10.55
C THR A 291 24.52 5.16 -11.47
N SER A 292 24.22 6.38 -11.05
CA SER A 292 23.66 7.36 -11.95
C SER A 292 24.79 7.69 -12.94
N LYS A 293 24.50 7.57 -14.24
CA LYS A 293 25.25 8.26 -15.31
C LYS A 293 25.10 9.79 -15.18
N ILE A 294 25.13 10.30 -13.95
CA ILE A 294 25.08 11.70 -13.61
C ILE A 294 26.48 11.96 -13.05
N PRO A 295 27.28 12.87 -13.66
CA PRO A 295 28.66 13.12 -13.24
C PRO A 295 28.79 13.68 -11.82
N ASP A 296 29.95 13.43 -11.21
CA ASP A 296 30.53 13.88 -9.93
C ASP A 296 30.15 15.33 -9.48
N PRO A 297 30.18 15.69 -8.18
CA PRO A 297 29.50 16.84 -7.62
C PRO A 297 30.24 18.15 -7.91
N SER A 298 29.91 18.78 -9.03
CA SER A 298 30.15 20.19 -9.35
C SER A 298 29.45 20.47 -10.70
N PRO A 299 28.11 20.63 -10.74
CA PRO A 299 27.37 21.83 -10.31
C PRO A 299 26.10 21.53 -9.49
N ARG A 300 25.98 20.32 -8.92
CA ARG A 300 24.77 19.84 -8.23
C ARG A 300 24.35 20.69 -7.03
N THR A 301 25.28 21.35 -6.34
CA THR A 301 24.97 22.24 -5.19
C THR A 301 24.29 23.55 -5.59
N LEU A 302 24.39 23.98 -6.85
CA LEU A 302 23.79 25.24 -7.32
C LEU A 302 22.30 25.08 -7.65
N VAL A 303 21.91 23.89 -8.12
CA VAL A 303 20.55 23.59 -8.62
C VAL A 303 19.78 22.61 -7.74
N TRP A 304 20.44 22.02 -6.73
CA TRP A 304 19.84 21.10 -5.77
C TRP A 304 20.33 21.37 -4.36
N ASP A 305 19.38 21.39 -3.44
CA ASP A 305 19.60 21.53 -1.99
C ASP A 305 18.84 20.39 -1.29
N PRO A 306 19.55 19.44 -0.65
CA PRO A 306 18.92 18.26 -0.07
C PRO A 306 17.97 18.63 1.07
N ASP A 307 18.31 19.60 1.92
CA ASP A 307 17.49 19.97 3.06
C ASP A 307 16.23 20.72 2.64
N LYS A 308 16.34 21.62 1.64
CA LYS A 308 15.15 22.24 1.03
C LYS A 308 14.28 21.23 0.30
N SER A 309 14.89 20.24 -0.35
CA SER A 309 14.13 19.17 -1.01
C SER A 309 13.34 18.36 0.02
N LEU A 310 13.96 18.00 1.15
CA LEU A 310 13.28 17.31 2.25
C LEU A 310 12.16 18.16 2.86
N ALA A 311 12.37 19.46 3.04
CA ALA A 311 11.35 20.39 3.52
C ALA A 311 10.12 20.44 2.59
N ILE A 312 10.36 20.53 1.28
CA ILE A 312 9.30 20.52 0.26
C ILE A 312 8.55 19.18 0.24
N LEU A 313 9.29 18.06 0.28
CA LEU A 313 8.72 16.71 0.32
C LEU A 313 7.89 16.47 1.59
N ALA A 314 8.34 16.97 2.75
CA ALA A 314 7.58 16.86 3.99
C ALA A 314 6.25 17.63 3.89
N GLU A 315 6.30 18.89 3.43
CA GLU A 315 5.09 19.71 3.23
C GLU A 315 4.13 19.03 2.24
N GLY A 316 4.64 18.52 1.12
CA GLY A 316 3.84 17.87 0.08
C GLY A 316 3.30 16.48 0.43
N HIS A 317 3.83 15.81 1.45
CA HIS A 317 3.24 14.57 1.98
C HIS A 317 2.33 14.80 3.20
N SER A 318 2.51 15.91 3.92
CA SER A 318 1.79 16.17 5.19
C SER A 318 0.27 16.28 5.04
N TRP A 319 -0.26 16.53 3.84
CA TRP A 319 -1.69 16.60 3.61
C TRP A 319 -2.40 15.31 4.03
N ALA A 320 -1.77 14.14 3.83
CA ALA A 320 -2.36 12.84 4.18
C ALA A 320 -2.62 12.70 5.68
N CYS A 321 -1.92 13.48 6.50
CA CYS A 321 -2.00 13.49 7.96
C CYS A 321 -2.76 14.72 8.51
N SER A 322 -3.41 15.52 7.66
CA SER A 322 -4.14 16.71 8.08
C SER A 322 -5.51 16.39 8.66
N ASP A 323 -6.01 17.26 9.56
CA ASP A 323 -7.37 17.16 10.10
C ASP A 323 -8.45 17.26 9.01
N THR A 324 -8.19 18.05 7.96
CA THR A 324 -9.06 18.14 6.78
C THR A 324 -9.16 16.80 6.07
N THR A 325 -8.04 16.09 5.90
CA THR A 325 -8.05 14.74 5.31
C THR A 325 -8.76 13.77 6.24
N ALA A 326 -8.42 13.74 7.54
CA ALA A 326 -9.11 12.88 8.50
C ALA A 326 -10.64 13.07 8.49
N SER A 327 -11.10 14.32 8.46
CA SER A 327 -12.52 14.68 8.37
C SER A 327 -13.18 14.21 7.07
N ALA A 328 -12.45 14.30 5.94
CA ALA A 328 -12.93 13.80 4.65
C ALA A 328 -13.03 12.26 4.64
N LEU A 329 -12.06 11.58 5.26
CA LEU A 329 -12.05 10.12 5.35
C LEU A 329 -13.16 9.57 6.25
N GLU A 330 -13.46 10.24 7.36
CA GLU A 330 -14.55 9.88 8.26
C GLU A 330 -15.91 9.91 7.55
N LYS A 331 -16.12 10.93 6.71
CA LYS A 331 -17.36 11.15 5.94
C LYS A 331 -17.35 10.51 4.55
N ASP A 332 -16.32 9.70 4.25
CA ASP A 332 -16.04 9.14 2.93
C ASP A 332 -16.30 10.15 1.78
N VAL A 333 -15.72 11.34 1.90
CA VAL A 333 -15.66 12.36 0.86
C VAL A 333 -14.33 12.21 0.14
N ARG A 334 -14.35 12.19 -1.20
CA ARG A 334 -13.11 12.09 -2.00
C ARG A 334 -12.12 13.16 -1.56
N VAL A 335 -10.97 12.72 -1.07
CA VAL A 335 -9.89 13.64 -0.69
C VAL A 335 -9.40 14.36 -1.94
N ASP A 336 -9.16 15.66 -1.84
CA ASP A 336 -8.52 16.46 -2.88
C ASP A 336 -7.11 16.89 -2.42
N PRO A 337 -6.07 16.09 -2.70
CA PRO A 337 -4.71 16.45 -2.35
C PRO A 337 -4.20 17.68 -3.14
N GLY A 338 -4.82 17.97 -4.28
CA GLY A 338 -4.37 18.93 -5.28
C GLY A 338 -4.37 20.38 -4.79
N GLN A 339 -5.16 20.70 -3.75
CA GLN A 339 -5.13 22.03 -3.11
C GLN A 339 -3.78 22.39 -2.50
N ASN A 340 -2.91 21.39 -2.27
CA ASN A 340 -1.59 21.60 -1.69
C ASN A 340 -0.48 21.82 -2.72
N ARG A 341 -0.78 21.78 -4.04
CA ARG A 341 0.22 21.97 -5.09
C ARG A 341 0.73 23.41 -5.04
N LYS A 342 2.04 23.57 -4.86
CA LYS A 342 2.68 24.88 -4.76
C LYS A 342 3.36 25.25 -6.07
N SER A 343 3.34 26.53 -6.43
CA SER A 343 3.99 27.05 -7.64
C SER A 343 5.50 26.76 -7.66
N LEU A 344 6.07 26.53 -8.85
CA LEU A 344 7.53 26.45 -9.03
C LEU A 344 8.21 27.82 -8.92
N TRP A 345 7.45 28.92 -9.00
CA TRP A 345 7.94 30.30 -8.93
C TRP A 345 8.13 30.82 -7.49
N ARG A 346 8.54 29.94 -6.56
CA ARG A 346 8.81 30.30 -5.17
C ARG A 346 10.29 30.56 -4.95
N LEU A 347 10.61 31.43 -4.00
CA LEU A 347 12.00 31.79 -3.72
C LEU A 347 12.82 30.55 -3.35
N GLU A 348 12.30 29.59 -2.58
CA GLU A 348 13.01 28.35 -2.25
C GLU A 348 13.40 27.49 -3.47
N CYS A 349 12.71 27.64 -4.62
CA CYS A 349 13.01 26.91 -5.85
C CYS A 349 14.15 27.54 -6.67
N VAL A 350 14.59 28.78 -6.35
CA VAL A 350 15.70 29.43 -7.08
C VAL A 350 17.04 28.73 -6.82
N ALA A 351 17.31 28.33 -5.57
CA ALA A 351 18.50 27.56 -5.20
C ALA A 351 18.26 26.04 -5.14
N ASN A 352 17.02 25.59 -5.42
CA ASN A 352 16.66 24.17 -5.47
C ASN A 352 15.70 23.82 -6.63
N PRO A 353 15.97 24.26 -7.88
CA PRO A 353 15.06 24.00 -9.00
C PRO A 353 14.88 22.50 -9.28
N THR A 354 15.93 21.68 -9.13
CA THR A 354 15.83 20.23 -9.32
C THR A 354 14.93 19.60 -8.26
N GLY A 355 15.10 19.96 -6.98
CA GLY A 355 14.25 19.43 -5.91
C GLY A 355 12.78 19.82 -6.04
N CYS A 356 12.50 21.08 -6.43
CA CYS A 356 11.12 21.52 -6.68
C CYS A 356 10.48 20.79 -7.87
N LEU A 357 11.22 20.61 -8.97
CA LEU A 357 10.72 19.91 -10.15
C LEU A 357 10.42 18.43 -9.85
N LEU A 358 11.34 17.73 -9.19
CA LEU A 358 11.15 16.33 -8.83
C LEU A 358 9.97 16.15 -7.88
N ALA A 359 9.81 17.05 -6.90
CA ALA A 359 8.67 17.02 -5.99
C ALA A 359 7.33 17.23 -6.73
N ASP A 360 7.26 18.19 -7.66
CA ASP A 360 6.05 18.45 -8.45
C ASP A 360 5.64 17.27 -9.35
N ILE A 361 6.62 16.51 -9.87
CA ILE A 361 6.38 15.28 -10.63
C ILE A 361 5.93 14.14 -9.72
N ALA A 362 6.52 14.01 -8.53
CA ALA A 362 6.28 12.89 -7.63
C ALA A 362 4.91 12.96 -6.93
N PHE A 363 4.49 14.13 -6.42
CA PHE A 363 3.27 14.23 -5.59
C PHE A 363 2.00 13.66 -6.25
N PRO A 364 1.69 13.95 -7.52
CA PRO A 364 0.49 13.40 -8.18
C PRO A 364 0.43 11.87 -8.18
N ALA A 365 1.57 11.19 -8.16
CA ALA A 365 1.63 9.74 -8.15
C ALA A 365 0.99 9.12 -6.89
N TYR A 366 1.03 9.82 -5.75
CA TYR A 366 0.51 9.32 -4.48
C TYR A 366 -1.01 9.53 -4.30
N TYR A 367 -1.61 10.49 -5.01
CA TYR A 367 -3.02 10.86 -4.83
C TYR A 367 -3.96 9.69 -5.14
N HIS A 368 -3.65 8.96 -6.20
CA HIS A 368 -4.41 7.78 -6.60
C HIS A 368 -4.45 6.71 -5.50
N TYR A 369 -3.38 6.55 -4.72
CA TYR A 369 -3.34 5.55 -3.65
C TYR A 369 -4.18 5.93 -2.43
N GLN A 370 -4.33 7.23 -2.16
CA GLN A 370 -5.31 7.68 -1.16
C GLN A 370 -6.74 7.34 -1.60
N TRP A 371 -7.08 7.54 -2.87
CA TRP A 371 -8.41 7.14 -3.34
C TRP A 371 -8.60 5.62 -3.31
N LYS A 372 -7.57 4.83 -3.64
CA LYS A 372 -7.60 3.37 -3.45
C LYS A 372 -7.83 2.97 -1.98
N ALA A 373 -7.24 3.69 -1.03
CA ALA A 373 -7.48 3.46 0.39
C ALA A 373 -8.92 3.82 0.80
N GLN A 374 -9.50 4.91 0.28
CA GLN A 374 -10.91 5.22 0.49
C GLN A 374 -11.84 4.15 -0.11
N ASP A 375 -11.53 3.72 -1.32
CA ASP A 375 -12.26 2.65 -2.02
C ASP A 375 -12.19 1.34 -1.25
N HIS A 376 -11.05 1.00 -0.66
CA HIS A 376 -10.91 -0.15 0.22
C HIS A 376 -11.86 -0.09 1.42
N ALA A 377 -11.94 1.04 2.12
CA ALA A 377 -12.88 1.22 3.22
C ALA A 377 -14.34 1.08 2.75
N ALA A 378 -14.69 1.65 1.60
CA ALA A 378 -16.03 1.53 1.03
C ALA A 378 -16.37 0.09 0.58
N ARG A 379 -15.40 -0.70 0.14
CA ARG A 379 -15.58 -2.14 -0.18
C ARG A 379 -15.87 -2.97 1.07
N LEU A 380 -15.17 -2.69 2.18
CA LEU A 380 -15.46 -3.30 3.48
C LEU A 380 -16.89 -2.98 3.93
N GLU A 381 -17.32 -1.74 3.73
CA GLU A 381 -18.67 -1.25 4.06
C GLU A 381 -19.75 -1.97 3.22
N LEU A 382 -19.54 -2.09 1.90
CA LEU A 382 -20.46 -2.83 1.04
C LEU A 382 -20.53 -4.32 1.43
N MET A 383 -19.37 -4.95 1.68
CA MET A 383 -19.38 -6.35 2.11
C MET A 383 -20.11 -6.53 3.45
N GLY A 384 -19.89 -5.64 4.42
CA GLY A 384 -20.63 -5.64 5.68
C GLY A 384 -22.16 -5.51 5.48
N ALA A 385 -22.60 -4.62 4.58
CA ALA A 385 -24.00 -4.48 4.22
C ALA A 385 -24.59 -5.74 3.56
N LEU A 386 -23.81 -6.42 2.70
CA LEU A 386 -24.24 -7.69 2.09
C LEU A 386 -24.35 -8.84 3.12
N LEU A 387 -23.41 -8.92 4.08
CA LEU A 387 -23.50 -9.90 5.17
C LEU A 387 -24.69 -9.61 6.10
N TRP A 388 -24.97 -8.34 6.37
CA TRP A 388 -26.18 -7.93 7.09
C TRP A 388 -27.43 -8.37 6.33
N LEU A 389 -27.49 -8.08 5.02
CA LEU A 389 -28.63 -8.43 4.17
C LEU A 389 -28.87 -9.95 4.19
N ARG A 390 -27.83 -10.76 4.00
CA ARG A 390 -27.94 -12.23 4.06
C ARG A 390 -28.62 -12.73 5.34
N SER A 391 -28.35 -12.07 6.47
CA SER A 391 -28.82 -12.49 7.79
C SER A 391 -30.17 -11.88 8.21
N ASN A 392 -30.63 -10.81 7.54
CA ASN A 392 -31.77 -10.00 8.00
C ASN A 392 -32.82 -9.71 6.93
N ALA A 393 -32.57 -10.00 5.65
CA ALA A 393 -33.53 -9.67 4.62
C ALA A 393 -34.83 -10.49 4.76
N SER A 394 -35.93 -9.83 4.47
CA SER A 394 -37.23 -10.48 4.29
C SER A 394 -37.21 -11.29 3.00
N LEU A 395 -37.71 -12.52 3.06
CA LEU A 395 -37.92 -13.39 1.90
C LEU A 395 -39.02 -12.88 0.97
N ASP A 396 -39.94 -12.07 1.49
CA ASP A 396 -41.11 -11.58 0.75
C ASP A 396 -40.82 -10.33 -0.09
N GLU A 397 -39.62 -9.74 0.06
CA GLU A 397 -39.23 -8.49 -0.60
C GLU A 397 -37.98 -8.68 -1.48
N PRO A 398 -37.87 -7.99 -2.63
CA PRO A 398 -36.65 -8.00 -3.42
C PRO A 398 -35.45 -7.50 -2.61
N LEU A 399 -34.26 -8.05 -2.86
CA LEU A 399 -33.03 -7.71 -2.13
C LEU A 399 -32.55 -6.28 -2.38
N GLU A 400 -32.77 -5.76 -3.60
CA GLU A 400 -32.29 -4.43 -4.00
C GLU A 400 -32.86 -3.28 -3.15
N PRO A 401 -34.19 -3.13 -2.99
CA PRO A 401 -34.77 -2.11 -2.10
C PRO A 401 -34.27 -2.22 -0.66
N GLN A 402 -34.14 -3.44 -0.13
CA GLN A 402 -33.67 -3.69 1.23
C GLN A 402 -32.21 -3.25 1.41
N LEU A 403 -31.32 -3.63 0.48
CA LEU A 403 -29.92 -3.19 0.49
C LEU A 403 -29.81 -1.68 0.33
N LYS A 404 -30.58 -1.07 -0.58
CA LYS A 404 -30.61 0.38 -0.76
C LYS A 404 -31.03 1.09 0.53
N ALA A 405 -32.07 0.63 1.20
CA ALA A 405 -32.52 1.21 2.46
C ALA A 405 -31.43 1.11 3.54
N HIS A 406 -30.83 -0.07 3.72
CA HIS A 406 -29.75 -0.28 4.67
C HIS A 406 -28.53 0.61 4.36
N TRP A 407 -28.10 0.63 3.09
CA TRP A 407 -26.98 1.45 2.63
C TRP A 407 -27.21 2.92 2.92
N GLN A 408 -28.38 3.47 2.59
CA GLN A 408 -28.67 4.89 2.84
C GLN A 408 -28.65 5.27 4.33
N GLN A 409 -29.05 4.34 5.20
CA GLN A 409 -29.11 4.59 6.64
C GLN A 409 -27.73 4.50 7.32
N HIS A 410 -26.85 3.60 6.85
CA HIS A 410 -25.62 3.26 7.56
C HIS A 410 -24.34 3.72 6.86
N ARG A 411 -24.42 4.18 5.59
CA ARG A 411 -23.24 4.59 4.85
C ARG A 411 -22.57 5.83 5.44
N ARG A 412 -21.23 5.89 5.37
CA ARG A 412 -20.46 7.07 5.79
C ARG A 412 -20.49 8.22 4.79
N GLY A 413 -20.62 7.91 3.51
CA GLY A 413 -20.50 8.86 2.40
C GLY A 413 -21.66 8.84 1.41
N ILE A 414 -21.50 9.56 0.30
CA ILE A 414 -22.55 9.73 -0.72
C ILE A 414 -22.45 8.74 -1.89
N ARG A 415 -21.53 7.77 -1.82
CA ARG A 415 -21.29 6.81 -2.92
C ARG A 415 -22.55 6.09 -3.36
N GLU A 416 -22.71 6.02 -4.67
CA GLU A 416 -23.82 5.35 -5.32
C GLU A 416 -23.61 3.83 -5.37
N LEU A 417 -24.73 3.10 -5.31
CA LEU A 417 -24.82 1.70 -5.68
C LEU A 417 -25.56 1.58 -7.02
N ARG A 418 -25.04 0.75 -7.92
CA ARG A 418 -25.72 0.33 -9.15
C ARG A 418 -26.01 -1.15 -9.09
N PHE A 419 -27.18 -1.53 -9.55
CA PHE A 419 -27.60 -2.92 -9.60
C PHE A 419 -27.47 -3.39 -11.05
N GLY A 420 -27.00 -4.62 -11.26
CA GLY A 420 -26.97 -5.22 -12.59
C GLY A 420 -28.40 -5.46 -13.10
N ASP A 421 -28.56 -5.47 -14.42
CA ASP A 421 -29.86 -5.76 -15.05
C ASP A 421 -30.35 -7.18 -14.72
N ASP A 422 -29.44 -8.06 -14.30
CA ASP A 422 -29.71 -9.42 -13.82
C ASP A 422 -30.34 -9.45 -12.42
N GLY A 423 -30.28 -8.35 -11.65
CA GLY A 423 -30.68 -8.31 -10.25
C GLY A 423 -29.80 -9.16 -9.32
N LEU A 424 -28.67 -9.68 -9.82
CA LEU A 424 -27.77 -10.60 -9.13
C LEU A 424 -26.43 -9.96 -8.79
N THR A 425 -26.21 -8.72 -9.19
CA THR A 425 -24.96 -8.01 -8.92
C THR A 425 -25.22 -6.61 -8.39
N VAL A 426 -24.34 -6.15 -7.49
CA VAL A 426 -24.31 -4.78 -7.00
C VAL A 426 -22.92 -4.21 -7.18
N ALA A 427 -22.86 -2.98 -7.68
CA ALA A 427 -21.66 -2.25 -8.00
C ALA A 427 -21.54 -0.98 -7.16
N LEU A 428 -20.37 -0.80 -6.53
CA LEU A 428 -20.01 0.37 -5.73
C LEU A 428 -19.23 1.37 -6.58
N GLN A 429 -19.58 2.65 -6.47
CA GLN A 429 -18.83 3.74 -7.09
C GLN A 429 -17.42 3.87 -6.47
N LEU A 430 -16.39 3.96 -7.31
CA LEU A 430 -14.99 4.16 -6.90
C LEU A 430 -14.53 5.61 -7.07
N TYR A 431 -13.63 6.06 -6.18
CA TYR A 431 -12.94 7.35 -6.29
C TYR A 431 -11.62 7.25 -7.04
N ALA A 432 -10.95 6.11 -7.00
CA ALA A 432 -9.68 5.94 -7.67
C ALA A 432 -9.82 6.15 -9.18
N ASP A 433 -8.85 6.86 -9.76
CA ASP A 433 -8.78 7.02 -11.20
C ASP A 433 -8.29 5.72 -11.85
N GLY A 434 -9.09 5.20 -12.78
CA GLY A 434 -8.85 3.94 -13.45
C GLY A 434 -9.93 3.69 -14.51
N PRO A 435 -9.76 2.65 -15.35
CA PRO A 435 -10.75 2.29 -16.36
C PRO A 435 -12.08 1.86 -15.71
N GLU A 436 -12.01 1.24 -14.53
CA GLU A 436 -13.17 0.83 -13.75
C GLU A 436 -13.59 1.94 -12.78
N LYS A 437 -14.78 2.50 -13.00
CA LYS A 437 -15.43 3.45 -12.07
C LYS A 437 -16.37 2.78 -11.08
N TRP A 438 -16.59 1.48 -11.25
CA TRP A 438 -17.54 0.68 -10.51
C TRP A 438 -16.89 -0.64 -10.13
N TRP A 439 -17.12 -1.08 -8.90
CA TRP A 439 -16.62 -2.34 -8.38
C TRP A 439 -17.78 -3.22 -7.97
N SER A 440 -17.91 -4.39 -8.61
CA SER A 440 -19.07 -5.25 -8.45
C SER A 440 -18.82 -6.48 -7.58
N LEU A 441 -19.85 -6.86 -6.84
CA LEU A 441 -19.98 -8.13 -6.14
C LEU A 441 -21.32 -8.80 -6.48
N PRO A 442 -21.41 -10.14 -6.36
CA PRO A 442 -22.68 -10.82 -6.41
C PRO A 442 -23.58 -10.41 -5.24
N LEU A 443 -24.87 -10.28 -5.52
CA LEU A 443 -25.94 -10.30 -4.54
C LEU A 443 -26.25 -11.76 -4.25
N PHE A 444 -25.90 -12.21 -3.05
CA PHE A 444 -26.20 -13.56 -2.59
C PHE A 444 -27.49 -13.56 -1.74
N PRO A 445 -28.30 -14.62 -1.81
CA PRO A 445 -29.65 -14.62 -1.27
C PRO A 445 -29.70 -14.40 0.25
N ALA A 446 -30.87 -13.96 0.72
CA ALA A 446 -31.25 -13.97 2.14
C ALA A 446 -31.81 -15.35 2.52
N ALA A 447 -31.65 -15.75 3.79
CA ALA A 447 -31.96 -17.10 4.30
C ALA A 447 -33.36 -17.58 3.92
N GLU A 448 -33.45 -18.71 3.20
CA GLU A 448 -34.70 -19.51 3.02
C GLU A 448 -35.28 -19.96 4.36
#